data_AF-A0A3Q0FVJ2-F1
#
_entry.id   AF-A0A3Q0FVJ2-F1
#
_cell.length_a   1.000
_cell.length_b   1.000
_cell.length_c   1.000
_cell.angle_alpha   90.00
_cell.angle_beta   90.00
_cell.angle_gamma   90.00
#
_symmetry.space_group_name_H-M   'P 1'
#
loop_
_entity.id
_entity.type
_entity.pdbx_description
1 polymer ?
#
loop_
_entity_poly.entity_id
_entity_poly.type
_entity_poly.pdbx_seq_one_letter_code
_entity_poly.pdbx_strand_id
1 'polypeptide(L)'
;MERGEDTLEPPCCKAALVERIVVLIDKLSQCEEEPSTILPYSMAAVCILSKLKPALEPALESRLLYTALHKTFLMATGHNSQHIQGMQRISVEYLEAMLRCLLATAPSLARLQFIGQHLTLWLQLEDKRDRGTAIKITTTLLCFAVSLLPQFEDSPKVPQVGDLVVLLGLCISDPVEEISRQAKEGLSHLYKILLHQKAMETLSPAVGIT
;
A
#
# COMPACT_ATOMS: atom_id res chain seq x y z
N MET A 1 -5.97 -37.05 39.74
CA MET A 1 -6.74 -37.34 38.51
C MET A 1 -7.05 -36.00 37.89
N GLU A 2 -6.49 -35.80 36.70
CA GLU A 2 -6.13 -34.49 36.14
C GLU A 2 -7.31 -33.62 35.76
N ARG A 3 -7.15 -32.32 36.05
CA ARG A 3 -7.97 -31.22 35.57
C ARG A 3 -7.56 -31.00 34.12
N GLY A 4 -8.43 -31.35 33.18
CA GLY A 4 -8.24 -31.03 31.76
C GLY A 4 -8.14 -29.52 31.60
N GLU A 5 -6.95 -29.05 31.21
CA GLU A 5 -6.74 -27.71 30.69
C GLU A 5 -7.51 -27.61 29.37
N ASP A 6 -8.68 -26.96 29.42
CA ASP A 6 -9.29 -26.35 28.25
C ASP A 6 -8.29 -25.32 27.71
N THR A 7 -7.45 -25.78 26.78
CA THR A 7 -6.62 -24.92 25.94
C THR A 7 -7.55 -24.31 24.89
N LEU A 8 -8.44 -23.43 25.34
CA LEU A 8 -9.23 -22.57 24.47
C LEU A 8 -8.23 -21.71 23.71
N GLU A 9 -8.03 -22.02 22.42
CA GLU A 9 -7.35 -21.09 21.51
C GLU A 9 -7.97 -19.70 21.74
N PRO A 10 -7.15 -18.65 21.96
CA PRO A 10 -7.69 -17.33 22.19
C PRO A 10 -8.54 -16.93 20.97
N PRO A 11 -9.69 -16.26 21.18
CA PRO A 11 -10.58 -15.86 20.09
C PRO A 11 -9.74 -15.19 19.01
N CYS A 12 -9.73 -15.76 17.81
CA CYS A 12 -8.80 -15.37 16.77
C CYS A 12 -9.13 -13.94 16.33
N CYS A 13 -8.47 -12.97 16.94
CA CYS A 13 -8.69 -11.57 16.64
C CYS A 13 -8.11 -11.26 15.26
N LYS A 14 -8.68 -10.27 14.56
CA LYS A 14 -8.20 -9.79 13.27
C LYS A 14 -6.67 -9.63 13.22
N ALA A 15 -6.08 -9.08 14.28
CA ALA A 15 -4.63 -8.88 14.38
C ALA A 15 -3.85 -10.21 14.37
N ALA A 16 -4.30 -11.23 15.10
CA ALA A 16 -3.67 -12.55 15.12
C ALA A 16 -3.74 -13.23 13.74
N LEU A 17 -4.86 -13.08 13.02
CA LEU A 17 -4.99 -13.58 11.64
C LEU A 17 -4.02 -12.87 10.70
N VAL A 18 -3.95 -11.54 10.74
CA VAL A 18 -3.01 -10.78 9.90
C VAL A 18 -1.56 -11.12 10.24
N GLU A 19 -1.22 -11.33 11.51
CA GLU A 19 0.12 -11.74 11.90
C GLU A 19 0.48 -13.14 11.36
N ARG A 20 -0.46 -14.09 11.41
CA ARG A 20 -0.28 -15.40 10.76
C ARG A 20 -0.11 -15.28 9.25
N ILE A 21 -0.85 -14.37 8.60
CA ILE A 21 -0.69 -14.08 7.16
C ILE A 21 0.70 -13.51 6.88
N VAL A 22 1.19 -12.56 7.69
CA VAL A 22 2.54 -12.00 7.52
C VAL A 22 3.62 -13.09 7.63
N VAL A 23 3.51 -13.97 8.63
CA VAL A 23 4.43 -15.11 8.80
C VAL A 23 4.35 -16.06 7.60
N LEU A 24 3.14 -16.31 7.07
CA LEU A 24 2.94 -17.14 5.89
C LEU A 24 3.61 -16.53 4.65
N ILE A 25 3.40 -15.24 4.41
CA ILE A 25 4.04 -14.51 3.30
C ILE A 25 5.57 -14.56 3.46
N ASP A 26 6.10 -14.35 4.67
CA ASP A 26 7.54 -14.31 4.88
C ASP A 26 8.22 -15.67 4.61
N LYS A 27 7.55 -16.76 4.98
CA LYS A 27 8.02 -18.14 4.75
C LYS A 27 8.04 -18.55 3.27
N LEU A 28 7.41 -17.80 2.37
CA LEU A 28 7.40 -18.12 0.93
C LEU A 28 8.80 -18.21 0.30
N SER A 29 9.82 -17.60 0.91
CA SER A 29 11.21 -17.70 0.44
C SER A 29 11.90 -19.03 0.80
N GLN A 30 11.27 -19.91 1.57
CA GLN A 30 11.85 -21.19 2.01
C GLN A 30 11.39 -22.38 1.16
N CYS A 31 10.39 -22.21 0.28
CA CYS A 31 9.93 -23.23 -0.64
C CYS A 31 10.52 -22.96 -2.02
N GLU A 32 11.41 -23.82 -2.51
CA GLU A 32 11.90 -23.84 -3.90
C GLU A 32 10.80 -24.25 -4.91
N GLU A 33 9.56 -24.40 -4.47
CA GLU A 33 8.44 -24.77 -5.33
C GLU A 33 7.80 -23.55 -5.98
N GLU A 34 7.25 -23.79 -7.18
CA GLU A 34 6.57 -22.89 -8.11
C GLU A 34 5.91 -21.63 -7.50
N PRO A 35 5.82 -20.53 -8.28
CA PRO A 35 5.20 -19.29 -7.80
C PRO A 35 3.80 -19.57 -7.25
N SER A 36 3.67 -19.45 -5.92
CA SER A 36 2.48 -19.89 -5.23
C SER A 36 1.39 -18.84 -5.25
N THR A 37 0.14 -19.29 -5.37
CA THR A 37 -1.05 -18.43 -5.23
C THR A 37 -1.24 -17.91 -3.81
N ILE A 38 -0.39 -18.34 -2.87
CA ILE A 38 -0.43 -17.97 -1.45
C ILE A 38 -0.23 -16.47 -1.28
N LEU A 39 0.72 -15.85 -2.00
CA LEU A 39 0.98 -14.41 -1.90
C LEU A 39 -0.25 -13.56 -2.30
N PRO A 40 -0.81 -13.68 -3.52
CA PRO A 40 -1.97 -12.89 -3.91
C PRO A 40 -3.20 -13.17 -3.05
N TYR A 41 -3.48 -14.43 -2.67
CA TYR A 41 -4.60 -14.74 -1.79
C TYR A 41 -4.43 -14.22 -0.37
N SER A 42 -3.20 -14.18 0.14
CA SER A 42 -2.88 -13.56 1.42
C SER A 42 -3.20 -12.06 1.41
N MET A 43 -2.80 -11.36 0.34
CA MET A 43 -3.14 -9.95 0.15
C MET A 43 -4.66 -9.75 0.03
N ALA A 44 -5.36 -10.64 -0.68
CA ALA A 44 -6.82 -10.63 -0.78
C ALA A 44 -7.51 -10.79 0.59
N ALA A 45 -7.03 -11.72 1.40
CA ALA A 45 -7.53 -11.93 2.76
C ALA A 45 -7.33 -10.68 3.61
N VAL A 46 -6.16 -10.03 3.52
CA VAL A 46 -5.89 -8.75 4.18
C VAL A 46 -6.85 -7.65 3.72
N CYS A 47 -7.18 -7.55 2.41
CA CYS A 47 -8.19 -6.61 1.92
C CYS A 47 -9.55 -6.79 2.60
N ILE A 48 -9.95 -8.03 2.86
CA ILE A 48 -11.22 -8.34 3.53
C ILE A 48 -11.12 -7.99 5.01
N LEU A 49 -10.03 -8.40 5.66
CA LEU A 49 -9.80 -8.15 7.08
C LEU A 49 -9.65 -6.66 7.39
N SER A 50 -9.08 -5.86 6.48
CA SER A 50 -8.86 -4.42 6.70
C SER A 50 -10.17 -3.67 6.95
N LYS A 51 -11.28 -4.13 6.34
CA LYS A 51 -12.63 -3.57 6.49
C LYS A 51 -13.24 -3.76 7.87
N LEU A 52 -12.74 -4.72 8.66
CA LEU A 52 -13.24 -4.99 10.01
C LEU A 52 -12.62 -4.01 11.02
N LYS A 53 -13.37 -3.59 12.04
CA LYS A 53 -12.84 -2.81 13.16
C LYS A 53 -12.29 -3.73 14.26
N PRO A 54 -11.27 -3.33 15.03
CA PRO A 54 -10.50 -2.07 14.92
C PRO A 54 -9.53 -2.05 13.73
N ALA A 55 -8.97 -0.87 13.43
CA ALA A 55 -7.89 -0.73 12.44
C ALA A 55 -6.67 -1.60 12.82
N LEU A 56 -5.82 -1.91 11.84
CA LEU A 56 -4.57 -2.61 12.14
C LEU A 56 -3.63 -1.68 12.90
N GLU A 57 -2.92 -2.24 13.87
CA GLU A 57 -1.86 -1.52 14.56
C GLU A 57 -0.76 -1.13 13.56
N PRO A 58 -0.24 0.12 13.59
CA PRO A 58 0.72 0.61 12.61
C PRO A 58 1.95 -0.28 12.45
N ALA A 59 2.45 -0.86 13.53
CA ALA A 59 3.61 -1.78 13.49
C ALA A 59 3.32 -3.07 12.71
N LEU A 60 2.11 -3.63 12.87
CA LEU A 60 1.68 -4.82 12.15
C LEU A 60 1.43 -4.49 10.67
N GLU A 61 0.82 -3.34 10.39
CA GLU A 61 0.59 -2.87 9.03
C GLU A 61 1.91 -2.59 8.29
N SER A 62 2.89 -1.96 8.94
CA SER A 62 4.22 -1.74 8.35
C SER A 62 4.94 -3.06 8.04
N ARG A 63 4.89 -4.05 8.94
CA ARG A 63 5.43 -5.40 8.68
C ARG A 63 4.74 -6.05 7.49
N LEU A 64 3.42 -5.97 7.42
CA LEU A 64 2.62 -6.49 6.32
C LEU A 64 2.99 -5.82 4.99
N LEU A 65 3.01 -4.48 4.94
CA LEU A 65 3.36 -3.70 3.76
C LEU A 65 4.77 -4.05 3.28
N TYR A 66 5.75 -4.02 4.18
CA TYR A 66 7.12 -4.40 3.87
C TYR A 66 7.21 -5.81 3.29
N THR A 67 6.62 -6.80 3.97
CA THR A 67 6.72 -8.20 3.55
C THR A 67 6.02 -8.45 2.21
N ALA A 68 4.81 -7.92 2.03
CA ALA A 68 4.03 -8.07 0.80
C ALA A 68 4.72 -7.40 -0.40
N LEU A 69 5.22 -6.18 -0.23
CA LEU A 69 6.00 -5.48 -1.25
C LEU A 69 7.26 -6.28 -1.57
N HIS A 70 8.05 -6.63 -0.55
CA HIS A 70 9.31 -7.33 -0.70
C HIS A 70 9.16 -8.65 -1.46
N LYS A 71 8.17 -9.49 -1.12
CA LYS A 71 7.94 -10.74 -1.85
C LYS A 71 7.47 -10.48 -3.29
N THR A 72 6.60 -9.50 -3.52
CA THR A 72 6.09 -9.20 -4.87
C THR A 72 7.20 -8.80 -5.83
N PHE A 73 8.17 -8.00 -5.37
CA PHE A 73 9.30 -7.55 -6.18
C PHE A 73 10.44 -8.58 -6.24
N LEU A 74 10.76 -9.29 -5.13
CA LEU A 74 11.85 -10.27 -5.13
C LEU A 74 11.51 -11.57 -5.89
N MET A 75 10.24 -11.94 -6.03
CA MET A 75 9.82 -13.07 -6.87
C MET A 75 10.19 -12.90 -8.36
N ALA A 76 10.60 -11.69 -8.78
CA ALA A 76 11.00 -11.37 -10.15
C ALA A 76 12.38 -11.91 -10.56
N THR A 77 13.27 -12.22 -9.62
CA THR A 77 14.71 -12.38 -9.91
C THR A 77 15.15 -13.81 -10.21
N GLY A 78 14.27 -14.81 -10.16
CA GLY A 78 14.66 -16.22 -10.16
C GLY A 78 14.54 -17.00 -11.48
N HIS A 79 13.47 -16.80 -12.26
CA HIS A 79 13.12 -17.78 -13.31
C HIS A 79 12.29 -17.18 -14.46
N ASN A 80 12.78 -17.34 -15.69
CA ASN A 80 12.22 -16.79 -16.93
C ASN A 80 11.05 -17.60 -17.52
N SER A 81 10.19 -18.21 -16.69
CA SER A 81 9.01 -18.91 -17.21
C SER A 81 7.82 -17.96 -17.35
N GLN A 82 7.00 -18.16 -18.40
CA GLN A 82 5.77 -17.38 -18.60
C GLN A 82 4.81 -17.48 -17.41
N HIS A 83 4.81 -18.64 -16.73
CA HIS A 83 4.02 -18.88 -15.52
C HIS A 83 4.43 -17.94 -14.37
N ILE A 84 5.74 -17.74 -14.17
CA ILE A 84 6.27 -16.88 -13.10
C ILE A 84 5.98 -15.41 -13.37
N GLN A 85 6.09 -14.97 -14.63
CA GLN A 85 5.68 -13.62 -15.03
C GLN A 85 4.17 -13.41 -14.83
N GLY A 86 3.35 -14.42 -15.15
CA GLY A 86 1.91 -14.39 -14.92
C GLY A 86 1.56 -14.25 -13.44
N MET A 87 2.20 -15.05 -12.57
CA MET A 87 2.00 -14.96 -11.12
C MET A 87 2.53 -13.67 -10.51
N GLN A 88 3.65 -13.14 -11.01
CA GLN A 88 4.16 -11.84 -10.58
C GLN A 88 3.16 -10.72 -10.91
N ARG A 89 2.61 -10.73 -12.14
CA ARG A 89 1.59 -9.76 -12.56
C ARG A 89 0.35 -9.83 -11.65
N ILE A 90 -0.15 -11.03 -11.39
CA ILE A 90 -1.28 -11.23 -10.47
C ILE A 90 -0.92 -10.72 -9.07
N SER A 91 0.26 -11.01 -8.56
CA SER A 91 0.71 -10.52 -7.25
C SER A 91 0.74 -9.00 -7.17
N VAL A 92 1.20 -8.33 -8.23
CA VAL A 92 1.15 -6.87 -8.36
C VAL A 92 -0.28 -6.33 -8.33
N GLU A 93 -1.21 -6.97 -9.04
CA GLU A 93 -2.63 -6.57 -9.06
C GLU A 93 -3.27 -6.70 -7.66
N TYR A 94 -2.98 -7.78 -6.94
CA TYR A 94 -3.47 -7.98 -5.57
C TYR A 94 -2.82 -7.05 -4.55
N LEU A 95 -1.53 -6.75 -4.70
CA LEU A 95 -0.84 -5.75 -3.90
C LEU A 95 -1.52 -4.38 -4.07
N GLU A 96 -1.75 -3.97 -5.31
CA GLU A 96 -2.44 -2.71 -5.62
C GLU A 96 -3.84 -2.65 -5.01
N ALA A 97 -4.60 -3.75 -5.07
CA ALA A 97 -5.91 -3.88 -4.42
C ALA A 97 -5.81 -3.77 -2.89
N MET A 98 -4.79 -4.38 -2.28
CA MET A 98 -4.54 -4.31 -0.84
C MET A 98 -4.22 -2.88 -0.39
N LEU A 99 -3.35 -2.17 -1.11
CA LEU A 99 -3.02 -0.78 -0.80
C LEU A 99 -4.25 0.13 -0.86
N ARG A 100 -5.10 -0.05 -1.89
CA ARG A 100 -6.39 0.67 -1.98
C ARG A 100 -7.32 0.34 -0.82
N CYS A 101 -7.43 -0.93 -0.46
CA CYS A 101 -8.27 -1.36 0.66
C CYS A 101 -7.77 -0.76 1.98
N LEU A 102 -6.46 -0.74 2.21
CA LEU A 102 -5.87 -0.11 3.39
C LEU A 102 -6.15 1.40 3.42
N LEU A 103 -5.95 2.10 2.30
CA LEU A 103 -6.24 3.54 2.21
C LEU A 103 -7.73 3.84 2.47
N ALA A 104 -8.64 3.05 1.90
CA ALA A 104 -10.08 3.24 2.04
C ALA A 104 -10.60 3.02 3.48
N THR A 105 -9.86 2.33 4.35
CA THR A 105 -10.28 2.12 5.75
C THR A 105 -10.25 3.38 6.60
N ALA A 106 -9.32 4.29 6.31
CA ALA A 106 -9.18 5.58 6.99
C ALA A 106 -8.51 6.57 6.03
N PRO A 107 -9.26 7.10 5.03
CA PRO A 107 -8.71 8.03 4.05
C PRO A 107 -8.19 9.30 4.73
N SER A 108 -6.91 9.59 4.56
CA SER A 108 -6.26 10.80 5.09
C SER A 108 -4.92 11.01 4.40
N LEU A 109 -4.37 12.24 4.47
CA LEU A 109 -3.01 12.48 3.97
C LEU A 109 -1.98 11.69 4.76
N ALA A 110 -2.16 11.57 6.08
CA ALA A 110 -1.28 10.78 6.94
C ALA A 110 -1.23 9.33 6.47
N ARG A 111 -2.38 8.72 6.16
CA ARG A 111 -2.44 7.34 5.67
C ARG A 111 -1.83 7.19 4.27
N LEU A 112 -2.11 8.16 3.39
CA LEU A 112 -1.52 8.18 2.05
C LEU A 112 0.01 8.28 2.11
N GLN A 113 0.54 9.15 2.98
CA GLN A 113 1.97 9.27 3.22
C GLN A 113 2.56 7.98 3.81
N PHE A 114 1.92 7.42 4.84
CA PHE A 114 2.36 6.20 5.49
C PHE A 114 2.51 5.05 4.48
N ILE A 115 1.51 4.84 3.61
CA ILE A 115 1.59 3.85 2.54
C ILE A 115 2.69 4.23 1.53
N GLY A 116 2.77 5.50 1.15
CA GLY A 116 3.77 6.02 0.22
C GLY A 116 5.22 5.78 0.65
N GLN A 117 5.53 5.94 1.95
CA GLN A 117 6.86 5.70 2.51
C GLN A 117 7.34 4.25 2.30
N HIS A 118 6.43 3.28 2.33
CA HIS A 118 6.76 1.89 2.03
C HIS A 118 7.02 1.65 0.54
N LEU A 119 6.39 2.43 -0.35
CA LEU A 119 6.64 2.39 -1.80
C LEU A 119 7.95 3.07 -2.20
N THR A 120 8.44 4.03 -1.41
CA THR A 120 9.70 4.75 -1.65
C THR A 120 10.91 3.82 -1.82
N LEU A 121 10.99 2.76 -1.03
CA LEU A 121 12.09 1.78 -1.12
C LEU A 121 12.20 1.15 -2.52
N TRP A 122 11.06 0.99 -3.21
CA TRP A 122 10.98 0.29 -4.49
C TRP A 122 11.19 1.23 -5.68
N LEU A 123 10.90 2.51 -5.49
CA LEU A 123 11.14 3.56 -6.48
C LEU A 123 12.63 3.89 -6.64
N GLN A 124 13.46 3.47 -5.68
CA GLN A 124 14.92 3.62 -5.72
C GLN A 124 15.65 2.37 -6.25
N LEU A 125 14.92 1.35 -6.73
CA LEU A 125 15.54 0.17 -7.32
C LEU A 125 16.27 0.48 -8.64
N GLU A 126 17.38 -0.23 -8.86
CA GLU A 126 18.16 -0.13 -10.10
C GLU A 126 17.39 -0.71 -11.31
N ASP A 127 16.67 -1.82 -11.12
CA ASP A 127 15.87 -2.46 -12.18
C ASP A 127 14.75 -1.52 -12.66
N LYS A 128 14.79 -1.20 -13.96
CA LYS A 128 13.86 -0.27 -14.61
C LYS A 128 12.42 -0.79 -14.63
N ARG A 129 12.21 -2.10 -14.70
CA ARG A 129 10.87 -2.72 -14.70
C ARG A 129 10.27 -2.65 -13.32
N ASP A 130 11.06 -2.93 -12.29
CA ASP A 130 10.58 -2.86 -10.90
C ASP A 130 10.27 -1.42 -10.50
N ARG A 131 11.15 -0.48 -10.85
CA ARG A 131 10.89 0.96 -10.67
C ARG A 131 9.67 1.42 -11.46
N GLY A 132 9.50 0.95 -12.70
CA GLY A 132 8.33 1.20 -13.53
C GLY A 132 7.03 0.66 -12.94
N THR A 133 7.10 -0.48 -12.26
CA THR A 133 5.96 -1.09 -11.56
C THR A 133 5.63 -0.30 -10.29
N ALA A 134 6.64 0.08 -9.52
CA ALA A 134 6.47 0.88 -8.30
C ALA A 134 5.84 2.24 -8.59
N ILE A 135 6.27 2.94 -9.66
CA ILE A 135 5.68 4.23 -10.04
C ILE A 135 4.23 4.06 -10.50
N LYS A 136 3.93 3.01 -11.27
CA LYS A 136 2.57 2.71 -11.72
C LYS A 136 1.62 2.45 -10.55
N ILE A 137 2.04 1.63 -9.58
CA ILE A 137 1.26 1.35 -8.36
C ILE A 137 1.03 2.67 -7.60
N THR A 138 2.06 3.49 -7.44
CA THR A 138 1.99 4.79 -6.74
C THR A 138 1.01 5.75 -7.42
N THR A 139 1.11 5.91 -8.74
CA THR A 139 0.22 6.77 -9.54
C THR A 139 -1.22 6.27 -9.50
N THR A 140 -1.41 4.97 -9.57
CA THR A 140 -2.74 4.35 -9.50
C THR A 140 -3.39 4.50 -8.12
N LEU A 141 -2.60 4.38 -7.04
CA LEU A 141 -3.06 4.65 -5.68
C LEU A 141 -3.47 6.11 -5.50
N LEU A 142 -2.72 7.06 -6.08
CA LEU A 142 -3.04 8.49 -6.07
C LEU A 142 -4.30 8.80 -6.86
N CYS A 143 -4.47 8.18 -8.03
CA CYS A 143 -5.71 8.28 -8.81
C CYS A 143 -6.92 7.77 -8.00
N PHE A 144 -6.77 6.63 -7.31
CA PHE A 144 -7.79 6.13 -6.42
C PHE A 144 -8.05 7.08 -5.23
N ALA A 145 -7.02 7.67 -4.64
CA ALA A 145 -7.17 8.66 -3.58
C ALA A 145 -7.99 9.88 -4.02
N VAL A 146 -7.83 10.33 -5.29
CA VAL A 146 -8.70 11.38 -5.87
C VAL A 146 -10.17 10.94 -5.90
N SER A 147 -10.45 9.67 -6.22
CA SER A 147 -11.83 9.14 -6.22
C SER A 147 -12.46 9.02 -4.83
N LEU A 148 -11.65 9.07 -3.76
CA LEU A 148 -12.12 9.06 -2.38
C LEU A 148 -12.47 10.46 -1.86
N LEU A 149 -12.19 11.55 -2.61
CA LEU A 149 -12.59 12.88 -2.19
C LEU A 149 -14.14 12.97 -2.07
N PRO A 150 -14.68 13.60 -1.02
CA PRO A 150 -13.95 14.49 -0.12
C PRO A 150 -13.49 13.86 1.22
N GLN A 151 -13.43 12.53 1.35
CA GLN A 151 -13.17 11.82 2.63
C GLN A 151 -11.83 12.14 3.31
N PHE A 152 -10.97 12.97 2.71
CA PHE A 152 -9.69 13.44 3.25
C PHE A 152 -9.84 14.74 4.08
N GLU A 153 -11.07 15.18 4.35
CA GLU A 153 -11.46 16.44 5.00
C GLU A 153 -10.92 16.62 6.43
N ASP A 154 -10.85 15.55 7.24
CA ASP A 154 -10.42 15.63 8.65
C ASP A 154 -8.89 15.50 8.83
N SER A 155 -8.12 15.50 7.74
CA SER A 155 -6.67 15.30 7.81
C SER A 155 -5.96 16.58 8.32
N PRO A 156 -5.01 16.48 9.28
CA PRO A 156 -4.22 17.63 9.71
C PRO A 156 -3.48 18.29 8.54
N LYS A 157 -3.32 19.62 8.59
CA LYS A 157 -2.70 20.42 7.51
C LYS A 157 -1.24 20.01 7.24
N VAL A 158 -0.82 20.23 5.99
CA VAL A 158 0.48 19.85 5.38
C VAL A 158 1.67 20.34 6.23
N PRO A 159 2.55 19.42 6.67
CA PRO A 159 3.68 18.93 5.86
C PRO A 159 3.66 17.42 5.53
N GLN A 160 2.51 16.74 5.66
CA GLN A 160 2.50 15.27 5.68
C GLN A 160 2.86 14.59 4.35
N VAL A 161 2.54 15.13 3.17
CA VAL A 161 2.85 14.46 1.89
C VAL A 161 4.17 14.91 1.22
N GLY A 162 5.05 15.57 1.98
CA GLY A 162 6.30 16.12 1.47
C GLY A 162 7.19 15.07 0.80
N ASP A 163 7.40 13.91 1.46
CA ASP A 163 8.28 12.89 0.89
C ASP A 163 7.70 12.30 -0.39
N LEU A 164 6.37 12.19 -0.50
CA LEU A 164 5.72 11.70 -1.72
C LEU A 164 5.88 12.67 -2.89
N VAL A 165 5.82 13.98 -2.63
CA VAL A 165 6.13 15.02 -3.64
C VAL A 165 7.57 14.91 -4.10
N VAL A 166 8.53 14.82 -3.16
CA VAL A 166 9.95 14.69 -3.47
C VAL A 166 10.20 13.44 -4.32
N LEU A 167 9.61 12.32 -3.92
CA LEU A 167 9.73 11.03 -4.59
C LEU A 167 9.24 11.09 -6.04
N LEU A 168 8.02 11.60 -6.27
CA LEU A 168 7.47 11.76 -7.61
C LEU A 168 8.33 12.74 -8.42
N GLY A 169 8.78 13.84 -7.79
CA GLY A 169 9.67 14.83 -8.40
C GLY A 169 10.97 14.23 -8.94
N LEU A 170 11.61 13.33 -8.18
CA LEU A 170 12.81 12.62 -8.64
C LEU A 170 12.51 11.73 -9.85
N CYS A 171 11.37 11.05 -9.87
CA CYS A 171 10.98 10.17 -10.98
C CYS A 171 10.59 10.93 -12.26
N ILE A 172 10.28 12.23 -12.20
CA ILE A 172 9.99 13.05 -13.40
C ILE A 172 11.21 13.12 -14.33
N SER A 173 12.42 13.07 -13.77
CA SER A 173 13.68 13.09 -14.52
C SER A 173 14.20 11.69 -14.86
N ASP A 174 13.40 10.63 -14.67
CA ASP A 174 13.82 9.27 -15.02
C ASP A 174 14.12 9.16 -16.52
N PRO A 175 15.21 8.47 -16.93
CA PRO A 175 15.54 8.27 -18.34
C PRO A 175 14.51 7.42 -19.10
N VAL A 176 13.68 6.64 -18.39
CA VAL A 176 12.58 5.87 -18.97
C VAL A 176 11.36 6.78 -19.08
N GLU A 177 10.95 7.10 -20.31
CA GLU A 177 9.86 8.03 -20.60
C GLU A 177 8.54 7.66 -19.90
N GLU A 178 8.19 6.38 -19.87
CA GLU A 178 6.97 5.92 -19.20
C GLU A 178 7.01 6.15 -17.68
N ILE A 179 8.19 6.00 -17.05
CA ILE A 179 8.36 6.29 -15.61
C ILE A 179 8.16 7.79 -15.35
N SER A 180 8.82 8.63 -16.17
CA SER A 180 8.66 10.10 -16.11
C SER A 180 7.19 10.52 -16.31
N ARG A 181 6.50 9.92 -17.29
CA ARG A 181 5.09 10.20 -17.59
C ARG A 181 4.19 9.82 -16.42
N GLN A 182 4.34 8.62 -15.87
CA GLN A 182 3.59 8.14 -14.70
C GLN A 182 3.85 9.02 -13.48
N ALA A 183 5.09 9.47 -13.26
CA ALA A 183 5.42 10.35 -12.15
C ALA A 183 4.73 11.72 -12.25
N LYS A 184 4.70 12.32 -13.45
CA LYS A 184 3.97 13.57 -13.72
C LYS A 184 2.46 13.41 -13.48
N GLU A 185 1.90 12.29 -13.91
CA GLU A 185 0.49 11.95 -13.69
C GLU A 185 0.19 11.78 -12.19
N GLY A 186 1.02 11.03 -11.46
CA GLY A 186 0.93 10.89 -10.00
C GLY A 186 0.98 12.24 -9.28
N LEU A 187 1.92 13.12 -9.66
CA LEU A 187 2.03 14.45 -9.08
C LEU A 187 0.79 15.32 -9.35
N SER A 188 0.20 15.21 -10.55
CA SER A 188 -1.07 15.87 -10.89
C SER A 188 -2.22 15.39 -10.00
N HIS A 189 -2.31 14.09 -9.72
CA HIS A 189 -3.30 13.55 -8.78
C HIS A 189 -3.08 14.05 -7.35
N LEU A 190 -1.83 14.04 -6.87
CA LEU A 190 -1.49 14.56 -5.55
C LEU A 190 -1.84 16.05 -5.42
N TYR A 191 -1.57 16.85 -6.46
CA TYR A 191 -1.96 18.25 -6.51
C TYR A 191 -3.48 18.44 -6.42
N LYS A 192 -4.30 17.62 -7.10
CA LYS A 192 -5.76 17.67 -6.98
C LYS A 192 -6.26 17.40 -5.55
N ILE A 193 -5.66 16.43 -4.86
CA ILE A 193 -5.99 16.12 -3.46
C ILE A 193 -5.69 17.32 -2.57
N LEU A 194 -4.51 17.92 -2.72
CA LEU A 194 -4.09 19.09 -1.94
C LEU A 194 -4.92 20.34 -2.24
N LEU A 195 -5.29 20.57 -3.50
CA LEU A 195 -6.19 21.65 -3.88
C LEU A 195 -7.56 21.51 -3.24
N HIS A 196 -8.12 20.30 -3.22
CA HIS A 196 -9.41 20.04 -2.59
C HIS A 196 -9.37 20.39 -1.10
N GLN A 197 -8.30 20.01 -0.40
CA GLN A 197 -8.12 20.36 1.01
C GLN A 197 -8.00 21.88 1.22
N LYS A 198 -7.20 22.57 0.40
CA LYS A 198 -7.04 24.02 0.49
C LYS A 198 -8.35 24.78 0.20
N ALA A 199 -9.12 24.34 -0.79
CA ALA A 199 -10.41 24.96 -1.13
C ALA A 199 -11.40 24.87 0.04
N MET A 200 -11.41 23.75 0.76
CA MET A 200 -12.21 23.57 1.97
C MET A 200 -11.74 24.47 3.12
N GLU A 201 -10.43 24.66 3.29
CA GLU A 201 -9.91 25.62 4.27
C GLU A 201 -10.39 27.06 4.00
N THR A 202 -10.45 27.46 2.73
CA THR A 202 -10.92 28.81 2.35
C THR A 202 -12.43 29.02 2.47
N LEU A 203 -13.21 27.93 2.48
CA LEU A 203 -14.67 27.98 2.68
C LEU A 203 -15.07 27.87 4.16
N SER A 204 -14.14 27.46 5.03
CA SER A 204 -14.36 27.26 6.46
C SER A 204 -14.24 28.49 7.39
N PRO A 205 -13.88 29.75 7.01
CA PRO A 205 -13.86 30.86 7.95
C PRO A 205 -15.08 31.77 7.79
N ALA A 206 -16.26 31.33 8.27
CA ALA A 206 -17.41 32.22 8.49
C ALA A 206 -18.44 31.72 9.51
N VAL A 207 -18.08 30.78 10.40
CA VAL A 207 -18.95 30.42 11.53
C VAL A 207 -18.12 30.49 12.80
N GLY A 208 -18.26 31.59 13.51
CA GLY A 208 -17.73 31.73 14.86
C GLY A 208 -16.92 32.98 15.10
N ILE A 209 -17.54 34.16 14.99
CA ILE A 209 -17.36 35.20 16.02
C ILE A 209 -18.76 35.77 16.30
N THR A 210 -19.11 35.67 17.59
CA THR A 210 -20.25 36.22 18.32
C THR A 210 -20.65 37.63 17.97
#